data_AF-A0A0L0F0X8-F1
#
_entry.id   AF-A0A0L0F0X8-F1
#
_cell.length_a   1.000
_cell.length_b   1.000
_cell.length_c   1.000
_cell.angle_alpha   90.00
_cell.angle_beta   90.00
_cell.angle_gamma   90.00
#
_symmetry.space_group_name_H-M   'P 1'
#
loop_
_entity.id
_entity.type
_entity.pdbx_description
1 polymer ?
#
loop_
_entity_poly.entity_id
_entity_poly.type
_entity_poly.pdbx_seq_one_letter_code
_entity_poly.pdbx_strand_id
1 'polypeptide(L)' 'LASPLVGLVDSLITCAENAMEFGPFSVTNKSELPPGGDRQDYYSPAPYFWPDPDQPDGLPFMRVDGK' A
#
# COMPACT_ATOMS: atom_id res chain seq x y z
N LEU A 1 19.58 -33.35 -12.93
CA LEU A 1 19.27 -31.90 -12.80
C LEU A 1 18.01 -31.79 -11.96
N ALA A 2 18.00 -31.03 -10.87
CA ALA A 2 16.81 -30.89 -10.04
C ALA A 2 15.68 -30.20 -10.84
N SER A 3 14.43 -30.63 -10.64
CA SER A 3 13.28 -30.04 -11.32
C SER A 3 13.13 -28.57 -10.92
N PRO A 4 12.92 -27.64 -11.87
CA PRO A 4 12.73 -26.22 -11.58
C PRO A 4 11.51 -25.94 -10.68
N LEU A 5 10.62 -26.93 -10.55
CA LEU A 5 9.43 -26.83 -9.69
C LEU A 5 9.75 -26.93 -8.20
N VAL A 6 10.86 -27.57 -7.80
CA VAL A 6 11.19 -27.74 -6.37
C VAL A 6 11.50 -26.39 -5.73
N GLY A 7 12.37 -25.59 -6.35
CA GLY A 7 12.72 -24.26 -5.82
C GLY A 7 11.54 -23.27 -5.84
N LEU A 8 10.60 -23.42 -6.78
CA LEU A 8 9.39 -22.59 -6.82
C LEU A 8 8.46 -22.93 -5.65
N VAL A 9 8.26 -24.22 -5.35
CA VAL A 9 7.42 -24.67 -4.23
C VAL A 9 7.98 -24.18 -2.90
N ASP A 10 9.29 -24.29 -2.69
CA ASP A 10 9.94 -23.80 -1.48
C ASP A 10 9.73 -22.28 -1.31
N SER A 11 9.88 -21.52 -2.40
CA SER A 11 9.63 -20.07 -2.38
C SER A 11 8.19 -19.72 -2.03
N LEU A 12 7.22 -20.47 -2.54
CA LEU A 12 5.80 -20.28 -2.22
C LEU A 12 5.50 -20.58 -0.75
N ILE A 13 6.11 -21.64 -0.19
CA ILE A 13 5.98 -21.98 1.23
C ILE A 13 6.52 -20.83 2.09
N THR A 14 7.72 -20.33 1.80
CA THR A 14 8.30 -19.20 2.55
C THR A 14 7.41 -17.95 2.46
N CYS A 15 6.85 -17.63 1.28
CA CYS A 15 5.90 -16.53 1.16
C CYS A 15 4.63 -16.73 2.01
N ALA A 16 4.12 -17.97 2.08
CA ALA A 16 2.95 -18.30 2.89
C ALA A 16 3.26 -18.22 4.39
N GLU A 17 4.42 -18.70 4.84
CA GLU A 17 4.89 -18.58 6.22
C GLU A 17 4.99 -17.12 6.64
N ASN A 18 5.63 -16.28 5.81
CA ASN A 18 5.69 -14.84 6.04
C ASN A 18 4.29 -14.22 6.09
N ALA A 19 3.39 -14.60 5.16
CA ALA A 19 2.03 -14.08 5.09
C ALA A 19 1.22 -14.35 6.37
N MET A 20 1.47 -15.47 7.07
CA MET A 20 0.79 -15.78 8.34
C MET A 20 1.17 -14.82 9.47
N GLU A 21 2.29 -14.10 9.37
CA GLU A 21 2.72 -13.11 10.35
C GLU A 21 2.11 -11.72 10.10
N PHE A 22 1.46 -11.50 8.94
CA PHE A 22 0.83 -10.22 8.59
C PHE A 22 -0.65 -10.17 9.01
N GLY A 23 -1.02 -9.12 9.74
CA GLY A 23 -2.42 -8.76 9.95
C GLY A 23 -3.21 -9.73 10.86
N PRO A 24 -4.53 -9.53 11.01
CA PRO A 24 -5.44 -8.90 10.05
C PRO A 24 -5.36 -7.38 10.00
N PHE A 25 -5.52 -6.82 8.80
CA PHE A 25 -5.63 -5.38 8.57
C PHE A 25 -7.08 -4.97 8.26
N SER A 26 -7.43 -3.74 8.62
CA SER A 26 -8.72 -3.11 8.42
C SER A 26 -8.55 -1.67 7.91
N VAL A 27 -9.56 -1.14 7.22
CA VAL A 27 -9.64 0.29 6.85
C VAL A 27 -9.48 1.21 8.06
N THR A 28 -9.89 0.73 9.24
CA THR A 28 -9.82 1.45 10.50
C THR A 28 -8.42 1.53 11.11
N ASN A 29 -7.43 0.78 10.61
CA ASN A 29 -6.05 0.83 11.09
C ASN A 29 -5.28 2.06 10.60
N LYS A 30 -5.82 2.83 9.65
CA LYS A 30 -5.20 4.07 9.16
C LYS A 30 -5.23 5.16 10.24
N SER A 31 -4.16 5.94 10.35
CA SER A 31 -4.05 7.06 11.30
C SER A 31 -4.96 8.23 10.93
N GLU A 32 -5.11 8.48 9.63
CA GLU A 32 -5.92 9.57 9.08
C GLU A 32 -7.40 9.18 8.93
N LEU A 33 -8.28 10.17 8.97
CA LEU A 33 -9.67 10.01 8.54
C LEU A 33 -9.79 10.22 7.02
N PRO A 34 -10.70 9.49 6.36
CA PRO A 34 -11.01 9.78 4.96
C PRO A 34 -11.67 11.15 4.82
N PRO A 35 -11.70 11.73 3.60
CA PRO A 35 -12.31 13.04 3.35
C PRO A 35 -13.79 13.15 3.78
N GLY A 36 -14.52 12.03 3.81
CA GLY A 36 -15.91 11.96 4.29
C GLY A 36 -16.07 11.95 5.81
N GLY A 37 -14.99 11.72 6.57
CA GLY A 37 -14.98 11.72 8.04
C GLY A 37 -15.36 10.41 8.73
N ASP A 38 -15.92 9.43 8.01
CA ASP A 38 -16.24 8.11 8.58
C ASP A 38 -15.05 7.15 8.52
N ARG A 39 -14.59 6.63 9.66
CA ARG A 39 -13.44 5.69 9.72
C ARG A 39 -13.71 4.36 9.02
N GLN A 40 -14.97 3.98 8.81
CA GLN A 40 -15.31 2.77 8.06
C GLN A 40 -15.23 2.95 6.55
N ASP A 41 -15.10 4.18 6.05
CA ASP A 41 -14.94 4.44 4.63
C ASP A 41 -13.55 4.02 4.14
N TYR A 42 -13.53 3.26 3.04
CA TYR A 42 -12.29 2.99 2.33
C TYR A 42 -11.83 4.26 1.61
N TYR A 43 -10.61 4.69 1.88
CA TYR A 43 -9.95 5.79 1.18
C TYR A 43 -8.49 5.43 0.90
N SER A 44 -7.98 5.80 -0.27
CA SER A 44 -6.56 5.71 -0.61
C SER A 44 -6.12 7.00 -1.28
N PRO A 45 -5.02 7.63 -0.84
CA PRO A 45 -4.41 8.73 -1.57
C PRO A 45 -4.07 8.32 -3.00
N ALA A 46 -4.25 9.23 -3.96
CA ALA A 46 -3.99 8.94 -5.36
C ALA A 46 -2.48 8.78 -5.61
N PRO A 47 -2.01 7.65 -6.15
CA PRO A 47 -0.58 7.28 -6.14
C PRO A 47 0.31 8.19 -6.99
N TYR A 48 -0.26 8.96 -7.92
CA TYR A 48 0.49 9.87 -8.79
C TYR A 48 0.36 11.33 -8.37
N PHE A 49 -0.20 11.64 -7.20
CA PHE A 49 -0.41 13.02 -6.76
C PHE A 49 0.48 13.32 -5.56
N TRP A 50 1.35 14.32 -5.72
CA TRP A 50 2.37 14.71 -4.74
C TRP A 50 2.17 16.16 -4.30
N PRO A 51 2.59 16.53 -3.07
CA PRO A 51 2.60 17.92 -2.62
C PRO A 51 3.38 18.83 -3.59
N ASP A 52 2.83 20.01 -3.86
CA ASP A 52 3.49 21.04 -4.67
C ASP A 52 4.59 21.77 -3.86
N PRO A 53 5.89 21.60 -4.18
CA PRO A 53 6.95 22.26 -3.43
C PRO A 53 6.95 23.79 -3.56
N ASP A 54 6.26 24.34 -4.57
CA ASP A 54 6.16 25.78 -4.79
C ASP A 54 5.01 26.43 -3.98
N GLN A 55 4.19 25.63 -3.30
CA GLN A 55 3.07 26.11 -2.48
C GLN A 55 3.39 25.97 -0.98
N PRO A 56 3.11 27.00 -0.15
CA PRO A 56 3.43 26.98 1.28
C PRO A 56 2.83 25.81 2.07
N ASP A 57 1.68 25.29 1.63
CA ASP A 57 0.97 24.17 2.22
C ASP A 57 1.06 22.88 1.38
N GLY A 58 1.82 22.89 0.28
CA GLY A 58 1.93 21.78 -0.63
C GLY A 58 0.67 21.50 -1.46
N LEU A 59 -0.32 22.40 -1.46
CA LEU A 59 -1.61 22.22 -2.13
C LEU A 59 -1.82 23.24 -3.26
N PRO A 60 -2.56 22.88 -4.33
CA PRO A 60 -3.11 21.55 -4.60
C PRO A 60 -2.02 20.56 -5.02
N PHE A 61 -2.23 19.26 -4.77
CA PHE A 61 -1.28 18.24 -5.23
C PHE A 61 -1.14 18.24 -6.75
N MET A 62 0.08 18.00 -7.23
CA MET A 62 0.40 17.88 -8.64
C MET A 62 0.51 16.43 -9.07
N ARG A 63 0.03 16.13 -10.29
CA ARG A 63 0.19 14.80 -10.89
C ARG A 63 1.63 14.62 -11.38
N VAL A 64 2.35 13.64 -10.84
CA VAL A 64 3.67 13.20 -11.32
C VAL A 64 3.64 11.68 -11.52
N ASP A 65 3.69 11.26 -12.78
CA ASP A 65 3.65 9.86 -13.16
C ASP A 65 5.01 9.17 -12.92
N GLY A 66 4.98 7.97 -12.34
CA GLY A 66 6.17 7.15 -12.08
C GLY A 66 7.19 7.70 -11.07
N LYS A 67 6.85 8.76 -10.33
CA LYS A 67 7.67 9.30 -9.23
C LYS A 67 7.41 8.58 -7.92
#